data_AF-A0A660RD93-F1
#
_entry.id   AF-A0A660RD93-F1
#
_cell.length_a   1.000
_cell.length_b   1.000
_cell.length_c   1.000
_cell.angle_alpha   90.00
_cell.angle_beta   90.00
_cell.angle_gamma   90.00
#
_symmetry.space_group_name_H-M   'P 1'
#
loop_
_entity.id
_entity.type
_entity.pdbx_description
1 polymer ?
#
loop_
_entity_poly.entity_id
_entity_poly.type
_entity_poly.pdbx_seq_one_letter_code
_entity_poly.pdbx_strand_id
1 'polypeptide(L)' 'GPREATTTIVYYIYKNAFEWFNMGYACAQAVFLLMILLLATLVQMRFQRRWVFYG' A
#
# COMPACT_ATOMS: atom_id res chain seq x y z
N GLY A 1 11.85 13.97 -0.17
CA GLY A 1 11.81 12.82 0.76
C GLY A 1 10.43 12.20 0.73
N PRO A 2 10.24 10.97 0.23
CA PRO A 2 8.93 10.44 -0.16
C PRO A 2 8.23 9.60 0.93
N ARG A 3 8.42 9.92 2.22
CA ARG A 3 7.80 9.17 3.34
C ARG A 3 6.47 9.75 3.83
N GLU A 4 6.15 10.99 3.46
CA GLU A 4 4.95 11.71 3.92
C GLU A 4 3.68 11.44 3.07
N ALA A 5 3.84 10.92 1.85
CA ALA A 5 2.67 10.59 1.01
C ALA A 5 1.88 9.41 1.60
N THR A 6 2.59 8.42 2.16
CA THR A 6 1.98 7.22 2.74
C THR A 6 1.23 7.53 4.04
N THR A 7 1.76 8.42 4.88
CA THR A 7 1.08 8.85 6.11
C THR A 7 -0.23 9.56 5.78
N THR A 8 -0.24 10.41 4.75
CA THR A 8 -1.45 11.15 4.32
C THR A 8 -2.56 10.22 3.80
N ILE A 9 -2.21 9.23 2.97
CA ILE A 9 -3.19 8.28 2.41
C ILE A 9 -3.78 7.37 3.51
N VAL A 10 -2.93 6.82 4.39
CA VAL A 10 -3.39 5.96 5.49
C VAL A 10 -4.25 6.76 6.48
N TYR A 11 -3.88 8.01 6.72
CA TYR A 11 -4.67 8.93 7.55
C TYR A 11 -6.07 9.20 6.97
N TYR A 12 -6.18 9.32 5.64
CA TYR A 12 -7.47 9.48 4.96
C TYR A 12 -8.38 8.26 5.11
N ILE A 13 -7.81 7.05 5.01
CA ILE A 13 -8.54 5.79 5.23
C ILE A 13 -9.00 5.70 6.68
N TYR A 14 -8.16 6.09 7.63
CA TYR A 14 -8.50 6.11 9.06
C TYR A 14 -9.66 7.07 9.35
N LYS A 15 -9.60 8.30 8.80
CA LYS A 15 -10.72 9.25 8.89
C LYS A 15 -12.00 8.68 8.30
N ASN A 16 -11.96 8.11 7.09
CA ASN A 16 -13.16 7.53 6.47
C ASN A 16 -13.72 6.32 7.24
N ALA A 17 -12.86 5.50 7.85
CA ALA A 17 -13.27 4.31 8.61
C ALA A 17 -13.96 4.68 9.93
N PHE A 18 -13.44 5.69 10.65
CA PHE A 18 -13.84 6.02 12.02
C PHE A 18 -14.70 7.28 12.13
N GLU A 19 -14.49 8.28 11.27
CA GLU A 19 -15.20 9.57 11.32
C GLU A 19 -16.49 9.54 10.49
N TRP A 20 -16.48 8.82 9.35
CA TRP A 20 -17.65 8.73 8.46
C TRP A 20 -18.47 7.45 8.65
N PHE A 21 -18.07 6.55 9.55
CA PHE A 21 -18.67 5.21 9.75
C PHE A 21 -18.80 4.37 8.45
N ASN A 22 -18.12 4.77 7.37
CA ASN A 22 -18.16 4.14 6.07
C ASN A 22 -17.07 3.05 5.98
N MET A 23 -17.18 2.08 6.89
CA MET A 23 -16.23 0.98 7.05
C MET A 23 -16.03 0.22 5.74
N GLY A 24 -17.10 -0.01 4.96
CA GLY A 24 -17.01 -0.71 3.67
C GLY A 24 -16.12 0.01 2.64
N TYR A 25 -16.26 1.34 2.53
CA TYR A 25 -15.45 2.13 1.61
C TYR A 25 -13.99 2.22 2.07
N ALA A 26 -13.76 2.42 3.36
CA ALA A 26 -12.41 2.42 3.93
C ALA A 26 -11.70 1.07 3.78
N CYS A 27 -12.43 -0.05 3.98
CA CYS A 27 -11.91 -1.39 3.73
C CYS A 27 -11.53 -1.59 2.26
N ALA A 28 -12.33 -1.11 1.31
CA ALA A 28 -12.00 -1.19 -0.12
C ALA A 28 -10.72 -0.40 -0.46
N GLN A 29 -10.56 0.80 0.11
CA GLN A 29 -9.35 1.62 -0.06
C GLN A 29 -8.10 0.94 0.53
N ALA A 30 -8.23 0.35 1.72
CA ALA A 30 -7.14 -0.39 2.38
C ALA A 30 -6.72 -1.62 1.58
N VAL A 31 -7.69 -2.42 1.11
CA VAL A 31 -7.44 -3.62 0.28
C VAL A 31 -6.82 -3.23 -1.06
N PHE A 32 -7.24 -2.12 -1.67
CA PHE A 32 -6.65 -1.62 -2.91
C PHE A 32 -5.16 -1.24 -2.74
N LEU A 33 -4.84 -0.49 -1.68
CA LEU A 33 -3.44 -0.17 -1.35
C LEU A 33 -2.61 -1.41 -1.04
N LEU A 34 -3.19 -2.36 -0.30
CA LEU A 34 -2.54 -3.64 -0.04
C LEU A 34 -2.22 -4.34 -1.36
N MET A 35 -3.16 -4.37 -2.30
CA MET A 35 -2.99 -5.01 -3.60
C MET A 35 -1.85 -4.36 -4.41
N ILE A 36 -1.74 -3.03 -4.40
CA ILE A 36 -0.62 -2.30 -5.03
C ILE A 36 0.70 -2.66 -4.36
N LEU A 37 0.75 -2.65 -3.02
CA LEU A 37 1.96 -3.02 -2.27
C LEU A 37 2.36 -4.47 -2.50
N LEU A 38 1.40 -5.38 -2.59
CA LEU A 38 1.62 -6.80 -2.82
C LEU A 38 2.13 -7.03 -4.24
N LEU A 39 1.55 -6.38 -5.24
CA LEU A 39 2.05 -6.37 -6.62
C LEU A 39 3.46 -5.79 -6.70
N ALA A 40 3.72 -4.66 -6.05
CA ALA A 40 5.04 -4.06 -5.99
C ALA A 40 6.05 -5.00 -5.32
N THR A 41 5.68 -5.65 -4.22
CA THR A 41 6.52 -6.63 -3.50
C THR A 41 6.79 -7.86 -4.34
N LEU A 42 5.79 -8.40 -5.05
CA LEU A 42 5.96 -9.53 -5.96
C LEU A 42 6.85 -9.18 -7.15
N VAL A 43 6.65 -8.01 -7.76
CA VAL A 43 7.51 -7.49 -8.83
C VAL A 43 8.93 -7.29 -8.30
N GLN A 44 9.08 -6.68 -7.14
CA GLN A 44 10.37 -6.45 -6.48
C GLN A 44 11.07 -7.77 -6.13
N MET A 45 10.37 -8.78 -5.60
CA MET A 45 10.93 -10.12 -5.37
C MET A 45 11.29 -10.85 -6.68
N ARG A 46 10.46 -10.72 -7.72
CA ARG A 46 10.71 -11.33 -9.03
C ARG A 46 11.92 -10.72 -9.71
N PHE A 47 12.09 -9.40 -9.60
CA PHE A 47 13.26 -8.66 -10.09
C PHE A 47 14.50 -8.92 -9.22
N GLN A 48 14.37 -8.89 -7.89
CA GLN A 48 15.45 -9.26 -6.98
C GLN A 48 16.00 -10.64 -7.33
N ARG A 49 15.16 -11.69 -7.46
CA ARG A 49 15.60 -13.03 -7.89
C ARG A 49 16.34 -13.05 -9.24
N ARG A 50 16.13 -12.08 -10.14
CA ARG A 50 16.89 -11.97 -11.41
C ARG A 50 18.18 -11.17 -11.28
N TRP A 51 18.29 -10.28 -10.29
CA TRP A 51 19.40 -9.35 -10.13
C TRP A 51 20.39 -9.71 -9.02
N VAL A 52 20.15 -10.77 -8.21
CA VAL A 52 21.13 -11.23 -7.20
C VAL A 52 22.31 -12.03 -7.80
N PHE A 53 22.53 -12.01 -9.13
CA PHE A 53 23.89 -12.22 -9.63
C PHE A 53 24.68 -10.93 -9.36
N TYR A 54 25.07 -10.74 -8.10
CA TYR A 54 26.28 -9.99 -7.79
C TYR A 54 27.44 -10.87 -8.26
N GLY A 55 27.88 -10.64 -9.50
CA GLY A 55 29.27 -10.87 -9.88
C GLY A 55 30.14 -9.75 -9.35
#